data_AF-A0A0Q5C9H7-F1
#
_entry.id   AF-A0A0Q5C9H7-F1
#
_cell.length_a   1.000
_cell.length_b   1.000
_cell.length_c   1.000
_cell.angle_alpha   90.00
_cell.angle_beta   90.00
_cell.angle_gamma   90.00
#
_symmetry.space_group_name_H-M   'P 1'
#
loop_
_entity.id
_entity.type
_entity.pdbx_description
1 polymer ?
#
loop_
_entity_poly.entity_id
_entity_poly.type
_entity_poly.pdbx_seq_one_letter_code
_entity_poly.pdbx_strand_id
1 'polypeptide(L)'
;MATIKPDAVADPRPGSRGYLKWYWTKGPGLAKWASSPHPYTALKRHLRKYIPASYLDNVVAQWFHDVTGIWPGERKGKNPLGRG
;
A
#
# COMPACT_ATOMS: atom_id res chain seq x y z
N MET A 1 -18.10 -17.93 -23.90
CA MET A 1 -18.33 -17.03 -22.75
C MET A 1 -17.14 -17.19 -21.82
N ALA A 2 -16.26 -16.18 -21.73
CA ALA A 2 -15.01 -16.28 -20.97
C ALA A 2 -15.27 -16.13 -19.47
N THR A 3 -15.04 -17.19 -18.70
CA THR A 3 -15.02 -17.19 -17.24
C THR A 3 -13.80 -16.42 -16.75
N ILE A 4 -13.98 -15.11 -16.51
CA ILE A 4 -12.99 -14.33 -15.76
C ILE A 4 -13.23 -14.64 -14.29
N LYS A 5 -12.29 -15.36 -13.66
CA LYS A 5 -12.19 -15.41 -12.20
C LYS A 5 -11.98 -13.98 -11.72
N PRO A 6 -12.89 -13.40 -10.92
CA PRO A 6 -12.58 -12.16 -10.23
C PRO A 6 -11.67 -12.55 -9.07
N ASP A 7 -10.39 -12.78 -9.36
CA ASP A 7 -9.36 -12.72 -8.33
C ASP A 7 -9.59 -11.42 -7.55
N ALA A 8 -9.51 -11.53 -6.23
CA ALA A 8 -9.90 -10.58 -5.18
C ALA A 8 -9.20 -9.19 -5.23
N VAL A 9 -8.72 -8.74 -6.39
CA VAL A 9 -7.91 -7.55 -6.62
C VAL A 9 -8.72 -6.27 -6.80
N ALA A 10 -10.02 -6.34 -7.09
CA ALA A 10 -10.81 -5.15 -7.39
C ALA A 10 -12.30 -5.36 -7.15
N ASP A 11 -12.70 -5.82 -5.96
CA ASP A 11 -14.10 -5.68 -5.54
C ASP A 11 -14.24 -4.36 -4.74
N PRO A 12 -14.77 -3.28 -5.34
CA PRO A 12 -14.88 -1.97 -4.70
C PRO A 12 -16.04 -1.89 -3.72
N ARG A 13 -16.55 -3.02 -3.22
CA ARG A 13 -17.57 -3.02 -2.17
C ARG A 13 -17.00 -2.41 -0.87
N PRO A 14 -17.69 -1.43 -0.26
CA PRO A 14 -17.28 -0.91 1.04
C PRO A 14 -17.28 -2.05 2.06
N GLY A 15 -16.10 -2.38 2.59
CA GLY A 15 -15.89 -3.48 3.54
C GLY A 15 -14.94 -4.59 3.06
N SER A 16 -14.60 -4.65 1.77
CA SER A 16 -13.65 -5.65 1.24
C SER A 16 -12.20 -5.16 1.25
N ARG A 17 -11.25 -6.06 1.52
CA ARG A 17 -9.79 -5.77 1.48
C ARG A 17 -9.34 -5.14 0.14
N GLY A 18 -10.03 -5.44 -0.96
CA GLY A 18 -9.80 -4.87 -2.28
C GLY A 18 -10.07 -3.36 -2.36
N TYR A 19 -11.13 -2.85 -1.72
CA TYR A 19 -11.44 -1.42 -1.68
C TYR A 19 -10.37 -0.63 -0.92
N LEU A 20 -9.88 -1.16 0.20
CA LEU A 20 -8.82 -0.53 0.98
C LEU A 20 -7.53 -0.44 0.15
N LYS A 21 -7.15 -1.52 -0.55
CA LYS A 21 -6.01 -1.49 -1.48
C LYS A 21 -6.18 -0.39 -2.53
N TRP A 22 -7.31 -0.38 -3.24
CA TRP A 22 -7.59 0.62 -4.28
C TRP A 22 -7.52 2.05 -3.75
N TYR A 23 -8.14 2.34 -2.60
CA TYR A 23 -8.17 3.68 -2.01
C TYR A 23 -6.76 4.21 -1.68
N TRP A 24 -5.87 3.35 -1.17
CA TRP A 24 -4.52 3.72 -0.76
C TRP A 24 -3.49 3.66 -1.90
N THR A 25 -3.71 2.88 -2.96
CA THR A 25 -2.77 2.73 -4.09
C THR A 25 -3.16 3.49 -5.36
N LYS A 26 -4.44 3.82 -5.54
CA LYS A 26 -4.94 4.53 -6.74
C LYS A 26 -5.91 5.67 -6.39
N GLY A 27 -6.54 5.59 -5.23
CA GLY A 27 -7.53 6.57 -4.78
C GLY A 27 -6.91 7.78 -4.06
N PRO A 28 -7.75 8.63 -3.45
CA PRO A 28 -7.31 9.85 -2.77
C PRO A 28 -6.49 9.56 -1.49
N GLY A 29 -6.46 8.32 -1.02
CA GLY A 29 -5.56 7.89 0.04
C GLY A 29 -4.09 7.96 -0.37
N LEU A 30 -3.78 7.79 -1.66
CA LEU A 30 -2.40 7.80 -2.17
C LEU A 30 -1.70 9.13 -1.85
N ALA A 31 -2.32 10.26 -2.16
CA ALA A 31 -1.74 11.59 -1.93
C ALA A 31 -1.46 11.89 -0.44
N LYS A 32 -2.17 11.23 0.48
CA LYS A 32 -2.01 11.45 1.93
C LYS A 32 -0.68 10.90 2.47
N TRP A 33 -0.16 9.85 1.86
CA TRP A 33 1.10 9.26 2.28
C TRP A 33 2.22 9.48 1.26
N ALA A 34 1.94 9.46 -0.04
CA ALA A 34 2.95 9.63 -1.09
C ALA A 34 3.64 11.00 -1.03
N SER A 35 2.91 12.06 -0.65
CA SER A 35 3.46 13.42 -0.49
C SER A 35 4.17 13.65 0.85
N SER A 36 4.19 12.65 1.74
CA SER A 36 4.83 12.77 3.05
C SER A 36 6.35 12.64 2.92
N PRO A 37 7.16 13.30 3.78
CA PRO A 37 8.60 13.06 3.86
C PRO A 37 8.97 11.60 4.15
N HIS A 38 8.07 10.86 4.81
CA HIS A 38 8.23 9.45 5.12
C HIS A 38 7.01 8.64 4.68
N PRO A 39 6.87 8.37 3.37
CA PRO A 39 5.65 7.81 2.79
C PRO A 39 5.32 6.41 3.31
N TYR A 40 6.34 5.55 3.49
CA TYR A 40 6.16 4.22 4.07
C TYR A 40 5.62 4.29 5.51
N THR A 41 6.24 5.10 6.36
CA THR A 41 5.84 5.28 7.77
C THR A 41 4.45 5.91 7.88
N ALA A 42 4.12 6.87 7.01
CA ALA A 42 2.81 7.49 6.94
C ALA A 42 1.72 6.46 6.58
N LEU A 43 1.94 5.66 5.55
CA LEU A 43 1.03 4.58 5.14
C LEU A 43 0.82 3.56 6.27
N LYS A 44 1.90 3.12 6.92
CA LYS A 44 1.85 2.22 8.09
C LYS A 44 1.02 2.80 9.24
N ARG A 45 1.18 4.09 9.56
CA ARG A 45 0.42 4.78 10.63
C ARG A 45 -1.07 4.86 10.35
N HIS A 46 -1.48 4.98 9.10
CA HIS A 46 -2.89 4.94 8.72
C HIS A 46 -3.46 3.53 8.77
N LEU A 47 -2.71 2.55 8.24
CA LEU A 47 -3.17 1.17 8.13
C LEU A 47 -3.20 0.40 9.45
N ARG A 48 -2.41 0.80 10.46
CA ARG A 48 -2.42 0.17 11.80
C ARG A 48 -3.79 0.15 12.49
N LYS A 49 -4.71 1.03 12.08
CA LYS A 49 -6.08 1.09 12.61
C LYS A 49 -7.00 0.04 11.98
N TYR A 50 -6.66 -0.45 10.79
CA TYR A 50 -7.50 -1.32 9.98
C TYR A 50 -6.93 -2.73 9.83
N ILE A 51 -5.62 -2.88 9.99
CA ILE A 51 -4.90 -4.15 9.79
C ILE A 51 -4.14 -4.49 11.07
N PRO A 52 -4.23 -5.74 11.56
CA PRO A 52 -3.45 -6.20 12.71
C PRO A 52 -1.95 -6.13 12.43
N ALA A 53 -1.16 -5.83 13.47
CA ALA A 53 0.28 -5.59 13.38
C ALA A 53 1.05 -6.71 12.66
N SER A 54 0.64 -7.96 12.83
CA SER A 54 1.27 -9.15 12.22
C SER A 54 1.25 -9.14 10.69
N TYR A 55 0.25 -8.49 10.08
CA TYR A 55 0.12 -8.40 8.62
C TYR A 55 0.44 -7.00 8.09
N LEU A 56 0.53 -6.01 8.98
CA LEU A 56 0.69 -4.60 8.62
C LEU A 56 1.96 -4.37 7.81
N ASP A 57 3.10 -4.88 8.26
CA ASP A 57 4.38 -4.66 7.58
C ASP A 57 4.41 -5.28 6.17
N ASN A 58 3.90 -6.50 6.01
CA ASN A 58 3.82 -7.16 4.70
C ASN A 58 2.89 -6.41 3.74
N VAL A 59 1.71 -5.98 4.22
CA VAL A 59 0.73 -5.28 3.38
C VAL A 59 1.25 -3.90 2.97
N VAL A 60 1.83 -3.14 3.91
CA VAL A 60 2.38 -1.81 3.63
C VAL A 60 3.54 -1.93 2.65
N ALA A 61 4.46 -2.88 2.84
CA ALA A 61 5.59 -3.09 1.94
C ALA A 61 5.13 -3.42 0.52
N GLN A 62 4.16 -4.34 0.37
CA GLN A 62 3.61 -4.69 -0.92
C GLN A 62 2.95 -3.49 -1.60
N TRP A 63 2.09 -2.75 -0.89
CA TRP A 63 1.37 -1.61 -1.48
C TRP A 63 2.31 -0.44 -1.81
N PHE A 64 3.31 -0.20 -0.98
CA PHE A 64 4.34 0.80 -1.21
C PHE A 64 5.15 0.46 -2.46
N HIS A 65 5.55 -0.80 -2.62
CA HIS A 65 6.25 -1.28 -3.81
C HIS A 65 5.36 -1.22 -5.06
N ASP A 66 4.09 -1.63 -4.97
CA ASP A 66 3.13 -1.57 -6.09
C ASP A 66 2.95 -0.14 -6.65
N VAL A 67 3.11 0.90 -5.80
CA VAL A 67 2.92 2.31 -6.18
C VAL A 67 4.23 3.01 -6.57
N THR A 68 5.28 2.80 -5.78
CA THR A 68 6.55 3.53 -5.95
C THR A 68 7.59 2.75 -6.75
N GLY A 69 7.40 1.44 -6.91
CA GLY A 69 8.40 0.53 -7.47
C GLY A 69 9.58 0.25 -6.55
N ILE A 70 9.61 0.81 -5.32
CA ILE A 70 10.75 0.73 -4.39
C ILE A 70 10.37 -0.18 -3.23
N TRP A 71 11.27 -1.09 -2.84
CA TRP A 71 11.10 -1.84 -1.59
C TRP A 71 11.56 -1.02 -0.39
N PRO A 72 10.80 -0.97 0.72
CA PRO A 72 11.16 -0.16 1.89
C PRO A 72 12.46 -0.60 2.57
N GLY A 73 12.87 -1.87 2.40
CA GLY A 73 14.12 -2.42 2.90
C GLY A 73 15.29 -2.37 1.91
N GLU A 74 15.08 -1.90 0.67
CA GLU A 74 16.14 -1.87 -0.34
C GLU A 74 17.08 -0.69 -0.10
N ARG A 75 18.12 -0.93 0.71
CA ARG A 75 19.25 -0.03 0.98
C ARG A 75 20.27 -0.03 -0.18
N LYS A 76 19.81 0.06 -1.42
CA LYS A 76 20.72 0.11 -2.59
C LYS A 76 20.71 1.49 -3.24
N GLY A 77 21.09 2.54 -2.49
CA GLY A 77 21.43 3.89 -2.99
C GLY A 77 20.36 4.67 -3.78
N LYS A 78 19.25 4.04 -4.16
CA LYS A 78 18.16 4.56 -5.00
C LYS A 78 16.85 4.73 -4.24
N ASN A 79 16.84 4.53 -2.93
CA ASN A 79 15.66 4.76 -2.10
C ASN A 79 15.73 6.19 -1.53
N PRO A 80 15.19 7.22 -2.22
CA PRO A 80 15.18 8.60 -1.73
C PRO A 80 14.33 8.79 -0.46
N LEU A 81 13.65 7.73 -0.01
CA LEU A 81 12.69 7.76 1.09
C LEU A 81 13.22 7.05 2.35
N GLY A 82 14.39 6.39 2.26
CA GLY A 82 15.09 5.77 3.38
C GLY A 82 16.08 6.73 4.03
N ARG A 83 16.19 6.70 5.36
CA ARG A 83 17.17 7.48 6.11
C ARG A 83 18.57 6.90 5.87
N GLY A 84 19.47 7.72 5.31
CA GLY A 84 20.91 7.50 5.35
C GLY A 84 21.42 7.37 6.78
#